data_AF-A0A975C2H5-F1
#
_entry.id   AF-A0A975C2H5-F1
#
_cell.length_a   1.000
_cell.length_b   1.000
_cell.length_c   1.000
_cell.angle_alpha   90.00
_cell.angle_beta   90.00
_cell.angle_gamma   90.00
#
_symmetry.space_group_name_H-M   'P 1'
#
loop_
_entity.id
_entity.type
_entity.pdbx_description
1 polymer ?
#
loop_
_entity_poly.entity_id
_entity_poly.type
_entity_poly.pdbx_seq_one_letter_code
_entity_poly.pdbx_strand_id
1 'polypeptide(L)' 'MAPTSGQKDRYEGPDRREGDGLDAEACREQGRICFAQAVAAEDPAERERLRLRGERWLARAKDWRPRGVRPQK' A
#
# COMPACT_ATOMS: atom_id res chain seq x y z
N MET A 1 30.77 -12.65 -37.15
CA MET A 1 29.49 -13.14 -36.58
C MET A 1 29.45 -12.71 -35.12
N ALA A 2 28.59 -11.76 -34.79
CA ALA A 2 28.54 -11.13 -33.46
C ALA A 2 27.70 -11.98 -32.48
N PRO A 3 28.13 -12.16 -31.22
CA PRO A 3 27.24 -12.68 -30.19
C PRO A 3 26.28 -11.58 -29.75
N THR A 4 25.03 -11.66 -30.22
CA THR A 4 23.91 -10.91 -29.64
C THR A 4 23.32 -11.75 -28.52
N SER A 5 23.70 -11.46 -27.28
CA SER A 5 22.93 -11.94 -26.14
C SER A 5 23.17 -10.96 -25.02
N GLY A 6 22.18 -10.08 -24.85
CA GLY A 6 22.15 -9.01 -23.89
C GLY A 6 22.57 -9.54 -22.53
N GLN A 7 23.71 -9.03 -22.07
CA GLN A 7 24.09 -9.07 -20.67
C GLN A 7 23.06 -8.19 -19.96
N LYS A 8 21.94 -8.80 -19.55
CA LYS A 8 21.02 -8.21 -18.61
C LYS A 8 21.79 -8.15 -17.31
N ASP A 9 22.36 -6.98 -17.03
CA ASP A 9 22.62 -6.48 -15.69
C ASP A 9 21.43 -6.92 -14.83
N ARG A 10 21.60 -8.04 -14.12
CA ARG A 10 20.64 -8.50 -13.15
C ARG A 10 20.88 -7.65 -11.92
N TYR A 11 20.51 -6.37 -12.03
CA TYR A 11 20.23 -5.55 -10.87
C TYR A 11 19.07 -6.25 -10.16
N GLU A 12 19.37 -7.03 -9.13
CA GLU A 12 18.39 -7.42 -8.11
C GLU A 12 18.01 -6.16 -7.30
N GLY A 13 17.46 -5.17 -7.98
CA GLY A 13 16.50 -4.28 -7.37
C GLY A 13 15.28 -5.12 -7.03
N PRO A 14 14.54 -4.82 -5.95
CA PRO A 14 13.43 -5.64 -5.49
C PRO A 14 12.34 -5.74 -6.57
N ASP A 15 12.45 -6.76 -7.41
CA ASP A 15 11.40 -7.29 -8.30
C ASP A 15 10.37 -7.97 -7.41
N ARG A 16 9.55 -7.15 -6.74
CA ARG A 16 8.23 -7.55 -6.27
C ARG A 16 7.21 -6.87 -7.17
N ARG A 17 6.84 -7.59 -8.22
CA ARG A 17 5.65 -7.39 -9.06
C ARG A 17 4.50 -6.75 -8.29
N GLU A 18 4.31 -5.46 -8.54
CA GLU A 18 3.08 -4.88 -9.11
C GLU A 18 1.85 -5.82 -9.08
N GLY A 19 0.98 -5.63 -8.08
CA GLY A 19 -0.31 -6.30 -7.95
C GLY A 19 -0.76 -6.50 -6.49
N ASP A 20 -1.36 -5.48 -5.87
CA ASP A 20 -2.16 -5.58 -4.63
C ASP A 20 -1.50 -6.04 -3.31
N GLY A 21 -0.17 -5.94 -3.19
CA GLY A 21 0.59 -6.35 -2.00
C GLY A 21 0.68 -5.34 -0.85
N LEU A 22 -0.35 -4.54 -0.58
CA LEU A 22 -0.43 -3.88 0.73
C LEU A 22 -1.16 -4.85 1.67
N ASP A 23 -0.39 -5.57 2.49
CA ASP A 23 -0.95 -6.32 3.61
C ASP A 23 -1.83 -5.42 4.48
N ALA A 24 -2.80 -6.01 5.18
CA ALA A 24 -3.68 -5.27 6.09
C ALA A 24 -2.87 -4.39 7.07
N GLU A 25 -1.70 -4.85 7.49
CA GLU A 25 -0.72 -4.10 8.29
C GLU A 25 -0.23 -2.83 7.60
N ALA A 26 0.19 -2.91 6.34
CA ALA A 26 0.68 -1.77 5.58
C ALA A 26 -0.44 -0.75 5.28
N CYS A 27 -1.67 -1.23 5.06
CA CYS A 27 -2.85 -0.36 4.99
C CYS A 27 -3.12 0.33 6.34
N ARG A 28 -2.95 -0.36 7.48
CA ARG A 28 -3.09 0.25 8.82
C ARG A 28 -2.01 1.30 9.09
N GLU A 29 -0.77 1.00 8.71
CA GLU A 29 0.36 1.92 8.81
C GLU A 29 0.10 3.20 8.02
N GLN A 30 -0.32 3.08 6.76
CA GLN A 30 -0.70 4.22 5.94
C GLN A 30 -1.89 5.01 6.50
N GLY A 31 -2.85 4.32 7.11
CA GLY A 31 -3.91 4.96 7.89
C GLY A 31 -3.34 5.85 9.00
N ARG A 32 -2.46 5.30 9.85
CA ARG A 32 -1.84 6.02 10.96
C ARG A 32 -1.00 7.20 10.51
N ILE A 33 -0.23 7.06 9.43
CA ILE A 33 0.59 8.15 8.87
C ILE A 33 -0.32 9.31 8.41
N CYS A 34 -1.44 9.00 7.76
CA CYS A 34 -2.41 10.03 7.36
C CYS A 34 -3.03 10.73 8.58
N PHE A 35 -3.37 10.00 9.65
CA PHE A 35 -3.88 10.62 10.88
C PHE A 35 -2.83 11.47 11.59
N ALA A 36 -1.57 11.03 11.65
CA ALA A 36 -0.49 11.81 12.24
C ALA A 36 -0.28 13.13 11.48
N GLN A 37 -0.31 13.09 10.15
CA GLN A 37 -0.26 14.30 9.32
C GLN A 37 -1.50 15.18 9.53
N ALA A 38 -2.69 14.58 9.70
CA ALA A 38 -3.92 15.34 10.00
C ALA A 38 -3.84 16.08 11.34
N VAL A 39 -3.14 15.52 12.33
CA VAL A 39 -2.92 16.18 13.63
C VAL A 39 -1.91 17.32 13.51
N ALA A 40 -0.90 17.16 12.65
CA ALA A 40 0.10 18.19 12.37
C ALA A 40 -0.39 19.28 11.40
N ALA A 41 -1.50 19.04 10.68
CA ALA A 41 -2.07 19.98 9.74
C ALA A 41 -2.79 21.13 10.48
N GLU A 42 -2.32 22.35 10.23
CA GLU A 42 -2.95 23.57 10.75
C GLU A 42 -4.21 23.96 9.96
N ASP A 43 -4.26 23.60 8.67
CA ASP A 43 -5.41 23.86 7.82
C ASP A 43 -6.53 22.83 8.09
N PRO A 44 -7.77 23.29 8.40
CA PRO A 44 -8.88 22.40 8.73
C PRO A 44 -9.33 21.53 7.56
N ALA A 45 -9.20 22.01 6.31
CA ALA A 45 -9.58 21.25 5.13
C ALA A 45 -8.53 20.17 4.78
N GLU A 46 -7.24 20.47 4.94
CA GLU A 46 -6.14 19.51 4.84
C GLU A 46 -6.28 18.42 5.92
N ARG A 47 -6.55 18.82 7.16
CA ARG A 47 -6.81 17.89 8.26
C ARG A 47 -7.98 16.95 7.98
N GLU A 48 -9.09 17.46 7.46
CA GLU A 48 -10.25 16.63 7.07
C GLU A 48 -9.88 15.67 5.94
N ARG A 49 -9.18 16.15 4.90
CA ARG A 49 -8.71 15.32 3.78
C ARG A 49 -7.80 14.18 4.23
N LEU A 50 -6.85 14.47 5.12
CA LEU A 50 -5.92 13.49 5.67
C LEU A 50 -6.64 12.48 6.57
N ARG A 51 -7.64 12.92 7.35
CA ARG A 51 -8.52 12.00 8.10
C ARG A 51 -9.27 11.04 7.18
N LEU A 52 -9.97 11.55 6.18
CA LEU A 52 -10.73 10.73 5.23
C LEU A 52 -9.83 9.76 4.47
N ARG A 53 -8.60 10.18 4.15
CA ARG A 53 -7.58 9.32 3.55
C ARG A 53 -7.15 8.21 4.51
N GLY A 54 -6.92 8.53 5.78
CA GLY A 54 -6.60 7.55 6.82
C GLY A 54 -7.70 6.51 7.01
N GLU A 55 -8.96 6.96 7.05
CA GLU A 55 -10.14 6.08 7.14
C GLU A 55 -10.26 5.15 5.94
N ARG A 56 -10.02 5.64 4.71
CA ARG A 56 -9.99 4.80 3.51
C ARG A 56 -8.94 3.70 3.57
N TRP A 57 -7.75 4.02 4.10
CA TRP A 57 -6.69 3.03 4.28
C TRP A 57 -7.06 1.98 5.35
N LEU A 58 -7.66 2.40 6.47
CA LEU A 58 -8.15 1.47 7.50
C LEU A 58 -9.31 0.60 7.00
N ALA A 59 -10.23 1.17 6.22
CA ALA A 59 -11.31 0.42 5.59
C ALA A 59 -10.74 -0.63 4.63
N ARG A 60 -9.76 -0.26 3.80
CA ARG A 60 -9.05 -1.20 2.92
C ARG A 60 -8.33 -2.31 3.72
N ALA A 61 -7.76 -1.99 4.88
CA ALA A 61 -7.16 -2.97 5.77
C ALA A 61 -8.17 -3.94 6.39
N LYS A 62 -9.40 -3.46 6.67
CA LYS A 62 -10.49 -4.26 7.24
C LYS A 62 -11.12 -5.18 6.19
N ASP A 63 -11.27 -4.69 4.97
CA ASP A 63 -11.77 -5.43 3.82
C ASP A 63 -10.70 -6.32 3.17
N TRP A 64 -9.43 -6.19 3.61
CA TRP A 64 -8.37 -7.10 3.20
C TRP A 64 -8.70 -8.52 3.67
N ARG A 65 -9.26 -9.31 2.75
CA ARG A 65 -9.39 -10.75 2.92
C ARG A 65 -8.29 -11.44 2.13
N PRO A 66 -7.49 -12.32 2.76
CA PRO A 66 -6.63 -13.18 1.99
C PRO A 66 -7.52 -14.02 1.06
N ARG A 67 -7.23 -14.00 -0.25
CA ARG A 67 -7.93 -14.82 -1.24
C ARG A 67 -7.79 -16.29 -0.83
N GLY A 68 -8.80 -16.85 -0.17
CA GLY A 68 -8.74 -18.22 0.37
C GLY A 68 -9.74 -18.52 1.48
N VAL A 69 -10.23 -17.51 2.21
CA VAL A 69 -11.21 -17.74 3.28
C VAL A 69 -12.64 -17.74 2.71
N ARG A 70 -13.01 -18.84 2.03
CA ARG A 70 -14.44 -19.13 1.81
C ARG A 70 -15.06 -19.43 3.18
N PRO A 71 -16.17 -18.79 3.58
CA PRO A 71 -16.91 -19.26 4.74
C PRO A 71 -17.39 -20.68 4.44
N GLN A 72 -16.88 -21.68 5.17
CA GLN A 72 -17.52 -23.00 5.17
C GLN A 72 -18.94 -22.80 5.72
N LYS A 73 -19.94 -23.08 4.88
CA LYS A 73 -21.33 -23.20 5.30
C LYS A 73 -21.56 -24.53 5.99
#